data_AF-A0A970BWH7-F1
#
_entry.id   AF-A0A970BWH7-F1
#
_cell.length_a   1.000
_cell.length_b   1.000
_cell.length_c   1.000
_cell.angle_alpha   90.00
_cell.angle_beta   90.00
_cell.angle_gamma   90.00
#
_symmetry.space_group_name_H-M   'P 1'
#
loop_
_entity.id
_entity.type
_entity.pdbx_description
1 polymer ?
#
loop_
_entity_poly.entity_id
_entity_poly.type
_entity_poly.pdbx_seq_one_letter_code
_entity_poly.pdbx_strand_id
1 'polypeptide(L)'
;QDPPLVVVVLDNDGAALTGGQPHPGSRRDERGASREPADLVALLRGAGAKPVVCRSEEPEALRAAFDAALDDAAAGLRVIVVRGECPPS
;
A
#
# COMPACT_ATOMS: atom_id res chain seq x y z
N GLN A 1 6.26 22.16 0.10
CA GLN A 1 6.20 21.66 1.48
C GLN A 1 5.31 20.44 1.47
N ASP A 2 5.70 19.37 2.16
CA ASP A 2 4.88 18.16 2.20
C ASP A 2 3.61 18.43 3.01
N PRO A 3 2.42 18.16 2.47
CA PRO A 3 1.18 18.37 3.20
C PRO A 3 1.11 17.42 4.40
N PRO A 4 0.51 17.84 5.54
CA PRO A 4 0.25 16.95 6.66
C PRO A 4 -0.86 15.96 6.27
N LEU A 5 -0.50 14.91 5.54
CA LEU A 5 -1.40 13.92 4.98
C LEU A 5 -0.92 12.51 5.36
N VAL A 6 -1.85 11.66 5.73
CA VAL A 6 -1.63 10.22 5.85
C VAL A 6 -2.23 9.54 4.63
N VAL A 7 -1.39 8.85 3.86
CA VAL A 7 -1.80 8.01 2.75
C VAL A 7 -1.71 6.56 3.19
N VAL A 8 -2.84 5.85 3.11
CA VAL A 8 -2.89 4.41 3.35
C VAL A 8 -3.14 3.72 2.01
N VAL A 9 -2.19 2.89 1.59
CA VAL A 9 -2.34 2.04 0.41
C VAL A 9 -2.67 0.64 0.87
N LEU A 10 -3.85 0.16 0.47
CA LEU A 10 -4.24 -1.23 0.61
C LEU A 10 -3.76 -1.96 -0.65
N ASP A 11 -2.71 -2.77 -0.49
CA ASP A 11 -2.05 -3.50 -1.57
C ASP A 11 -2.49 -4.98 -1.53
N ASN A 12 -3.50 -5.28 -2.35
CA ASN A 12 -4.27 -6.53 -2.28
C ASN A 12 -3.92 -7.53 -3.42
N ASP A 13 -2.82 -7.30 -4.15
CA ASP A 13 -2.40 -8.04 -5.38
C ASP A 13 -3.41 -7.98 -6.56
N GLY A 14 -4.56 -7.29 -6.40
CA GLY A 14 -5.58 -7.08 -7.44
C GLY A 14 -6.60 -5.97 -7.14
N ALA A 15 -7.26 -5.44 -8.18
CA ALA A 15 -8.34 -4.44 -8.04
C ALA A 15 -9.66 -5.11 -7.60
N ALA A 16 -9.80 -5.34 -6.29
CA ALA A 16 -10.90 -6.10 -5.70
C ALA A 16 -12.30 -5.55 -6.06
N LEU A 17 -12.49 -4.23 -6.08
CA LEU A 17 -13.81 -3.61 -6.28
C LEU A 17 -14.36 -3.74 -7.70
N THR A 18 -13.51 -3.92 -8.72
CA THR A 18 -13.92 -4.00 -10.13
C THR A 18 -13.81 -5.42 -10.71
N GLY A 19 -13.80 -6.45 -9.85
CA GLY A 19 -13.70 -7.85 -10.27
C GLY A 19 -12.29 -8.31 -10.65
N GLY A 20 -11.25 -7.78 -9.98
CA GLY A 20 -9.87 -8.28 -10.15
C GLY A 20 -9.19 -7.80 -11.43
N GLN A 21 -9.53 -6.60 -11.91
CA GLN A 21 -8.82 -5.99 -13.04
C GLN A 21 -7.32 -5.85 -12.72
N PRO A 22 -6.44 -6.18 -13.67
CA PRO A 22 -5.00 -5.94 -13.55
C PRO A 22 -4.68 -4.48 -13.27
N HIS A 23 -3.75 -4.23 -12.33
CA HIS A 23 -3.18 -2.91 -12.06
C HIS A 23 -1.64 -3.00 -12.06
N PRO A 24 -0.89 -1.89 -11.96
CA PRO A 24 0.58 -1.93 -12.01
C PRO A 24 1.24 -2.83 -10.96
N GLY A 25 0.55 -3.11 -9.84
CA GLY A 25 1.01 -4.02 -8.80
C GLY A 25 0.57 -5.48 -8.99
N SER A 26 -0.23 -5.79 -10.01
CA SER A 26 -0.67 -7.16 -10.29
C SER A 26 0.41 -7.97 -10.99
N ARG A 27 0.47 -9.26 -10.68
CA ARG A 27 1.37 -10.24 -11.33
C ARG A 27 0.91 -10.71 -12.70
N ARG A 28 -0.27 -10.27 -13.14
CA ARG A 28 -0.85 -10.61 -14.45
C ARG A 28 -1.25 -9.34 -15.19
N ASP A 29 -1.10 -9.35 -16.51
CA ASP A 29 -1.56 -8.28 -17.40
C ASP A 29 -3.02 -8.50 -17.85
N GLU A 30 -3.55 -7.57 -18.66
CA GLU A 30 -4.89 -7.63 -19.25
C GLU A 30 -5.15 -8.86 -20.14
N ARG A 31 -4.11 -9.59 -20.53
CA ARG A 31 -4.18 -10.83 -21.32
C ARG A 31 -4.05 -12.08 -20.44
N GLY A 32 -3.89 -11.92 -19.13
CA GLY A 32 -3.65 -12.99 -18.17
C GLY A 32 -2.22 -13.52 -18.17
N ALA A 33 -1.32 -12.93 -18.95
CA ALA A 33 0.08 -13.30 -19.00
C ALA A 33 0.81 -12.81 -17.75
N SER A 34 1.84 -13.54 -17.32
CA SER A 34 2.63 -13.13 -16.16
C SER A 34 3.43 -11.88 -16.48
N ARG A 35 3.41 -10.93 -15.55
CA ARG A 35 4.15 -9.67 -15.60
C ARG A 35 4.83 -9.46 -14.26
N GLU A 36 5.99 -8.82 -14.27
CA GLU A 36 6.62 -8.34 -13.05
C GLU A 36 5.80 -7.15 -12.48
N PRO A 37 5.25 -7.29 -11.26
CA PRO A 37 4.52 -6.21 -10.63
C PRO A 37 5.47 -5.06 -10.29
N ALA A 38 4.99 -3.82 -10.43
CA ALA A 38 5.70 -2.66 -9.96
C ALA A 38 5.87 -2.75 -8.44
N ASP A 39 7.11 -2.60 -7.95
CA ASP A 39 7.37 -2.50 -6.51
C ASP A 39 6.94 -1.10 -6.03
N LEU A 40 5.71 -1.03 -5.54
CA LEU A 40 5.12 0.18 -4.98
C LEU A 40 6.00 0.78 -3.87
N VAL A 41 6.62 -0.06 -3.03
CA VAL A 41 7.47 0.41 -1.93
C VAL A 41 8.75 1.03 -2.48
N ALA A 42 9.36 0.44 -3.51
CA ALA A 42 10.51 1.02 -4.19
C ALA A 42 10.16 2.35 -4.87
N LEU A 43 9.00 2.45 -5.52
CA LEU A 43 8.53 3.68 -6.14
C LEU A 43 8.32 4.80 -5.12
N LEU A 44 7.64 4.50 -4.00
CA LEU A 44 7.43 5.45 -2.90
C LEU A 44 8.77 5.95 -2.33
N ARG A 45 9.73 5.04 -2.11
CA ARG A 45 11.08 5.39 -1.65
C ARG A 45 11.84 6.26 -2.66
N GLY A 46 11.75 5.93 -3.95
CA GLY A 46 12.34 6.74 -5.02
C GLY A 46 11.74 8.15 -5.12
N ALA A 47 10.46 8.30 -4.75
CA ALA A 47 9.78 9.59 -4.65
C ALA A 47 10.09 10.36 -3.34
N GLY A 48 10.94 9.83 -2.46
CA GLY A 48 11.33 10.47 -1.20
C GLY A 48 10.43 10.14 0.00
N ALA A 49 9.38 9.34 -0.18
CA ALA A 49 8.54 8.87 0.92
C ALA A 49 9.23 7.76 1.72
N LYS A 50 8.83 7.62 2.98
CA LYS A 50 9.32 6.57 3.89
C LYS A 50 8.14 5.69 4.32
N PRO A 51 7.67 4.77 3.46
CA PRO A 51 6.50 3.97 3.77
C PRO A 51 6.76 2.99 4.91
N VAL A 52 5.83 2.91 5.85
CA VAL A 52 5.71 1.82 6.81
C VAL A 52 4.93 0.70 6.14
N VAL A 53 5.48 -0.52 6.15
CA VAL A 53 4.84 -1.69 5.53
C VAL A 53 4.30 -2.60 6.62
N CYS A 54 3.02 -2.90 6.57
CA CYS A 54 2.31 -3.78 7.50
C CYS A 54 1.61 -4.91 6.74
N ARG A 55 1.26 -5.99 7.44
CA ARG A 55 0.34 -7.01 6.94
C ARG A 55 -1.05 -6.84 7.52
N SER A 56 -2.10 -7.18 6.77
CA SER A 56 -3.49 -7.13 7.24
C SER A 56 -3.75 -8.02 8.45
N GLU A 57 -2.97 -9.10 8.61
CA GLU A 57 -3.12 -10.08 9.68
C GLU A 57 -2.40 -9.67 10.98
N GLU A 58 -1.74 -8.51 10.99
CA GLU A 58 -0.91 -8.02 12.11
C GLU A 58 -1.56 -6.78 12.77
N PRO A 59 -2.65 -6.94 13.54
CA PRO A 59 -3.44 -5.82 14.06
C PRO A 59 -2.66 -4.88 14.98
N GLU A 60 -1.73 -5.40 15.77
CA GLU A 60 -0.87 -4.59 16.64
C GLU A 60 0.13 -3.73 15.84
N ALA A 61 0.67 -4.29 14.74
CA ALA A 61 1.58 -3.55 13.86
C ALA A 61 0.82 -2.45 13.10
N LEU A 62 -0.39 -2.75 12.63
CA LEU A 62 -1.28 -1.75 12.04
C LEU A 62 -1.58 -0.63 13.03
N ARG A 63 -2.00 -0.98 14.24
CA ARG A 63 -2.34 0.00 15.29
C ARG A 63 -1.15 0.91 15.60
N ALA A 64 0.04 0.35 15.79
CA ALA A 64 1.25 1.13 16.00
C ALA A 64 1.59 2.05 14.80
N ALA A 65 1.40 1.56 13.56
CA ALA A 65 1.63 2.35 12.36
C ALA A 65 0.64 3.52 12.24
N PHE A 66 -0.64 3.28 12.51
CA PHE A 66 -1.67 4.33 12.51
C PHE A 66 -1.46 5.34 13.63
N ASP A 67 -1.15 4.90 14.85
CA ASP A 67 -0.90 5.80 15.98
C ASP A 67 0.30 6.73 15.67
N ALA A 68 1.41 6.18 15.20
CA ALA A 68 2.58 6.97 14.79
C ALA A 68 2.29 7.88 13.58
N ALA A 69 1.49 7.39 12.62
CA ALA A 69 1.12 8.16 11.45
C ALA A 69 0.01 9.16 11.72
N LEU A 70 -0.69 9.18 12.85
CA LEU A 70 -1.74 10.16 13.17
C LEU A 70 -1.33 11.13 14.28
N ASP A 71 -0.17 10.92 14.90
CA ASP A 71 0.41 11.85 15.89
C ASP A 71 0.46 13.29 15.35
N ASP A 72 0.00 14.25 16.16
CA ASP A 72 0.00 15.69 15.85
C ASP A 72 1.41 16.26 15.68
N ALA A 73 2.41 15.64 16.32
CA ALA A 73 3.82 15.99 16.16
C ALA A 73 4.42 15.48 14.84
N ALA A 74 3.77 14.52 14.17
CA ALA A 74 4.23 14.03 12.89
C ALA A 74 3.93 15.06 11.79
N ALA A 75 4.98 15.55 11.13
CA ALA A 75 4.89 16.52 10.05
C ALA A 75 5.07 15.87 8.68
N GLY A 76 4.46 16.48 7.67
CA GLY A 76 4.61 16.07 6.27
C GLY A 76 3.83 14.81 5.89
N LEU A 77 4.20 14.23 4.76
CA LEU A 77 3.55 13.05 4.18
C LEU A 77 3.93 11.80 4.96
N ARG A 78 2.93 11.09 5.47
CA ARG A 78 3.08 9.75 6.06
C ARG A 78 2.43 8.73 5.14
N VAL A 79 3.12 7.62 4.88
CA VAL A 79 2.62 6.56 4.00
C VAL A 79 2.63 5.23 4.75
N ILE A 80 1.48 4.57 4.81
CA ILE A 80 1.34 3.20 5.28
C ILE A 80 0.96 2.34 4.08
N VAL A 81 1.67 1.25 3.85
CA VAL A 81 1.34 0.23 2.86
C VAL A 81 0.91 -1.02 3.61
N VAL A 82 -0.36 -1.38 3.49
CA VAL A 82 -0.92 -2.59 4.10
C VAL A 82 -1.02 -3.65 3.03
N ARG A 83 -0.27 -4.74 3.18
CA ARG A 83 -0.33 -5.90 2.30
C ARG A 83 -1.31 -6.92 2.83
N GLY A 84 -2.16 -7.45 1.97
CA GLY A 84 -3.10 -8.50 2.32
C GLY A 84 -3.54 -9.30 1.12
N GLU A 85 -3.97 -10.55 1.34
CA GLU A 85 -4.60 -11.33 0.30
C GLU A 85 -6.06 -10.90 0.14
N CYS A 86 -6.51 -10.67 -1.09
CA CYS A 86 -7.94 -10.52 -1.35
C CYS A 86 -8.60 -11.90 -1.28
N PRO A 87 -9.64 -12.12 -0.44
CA PRO A 87 -10.36 -13.39 -0.46
C PRO A 87 -10.97 -13.63 -1.86
N PRO A 88 -11.00 -14.89 -2.33
CA PRO A 88 -11.65 -15.20 -3.60
C PRO A 88 -13.15 -14.88 -3.51
N SER A 89 -13.66 -14.13 -4.48
CA SER A 89 -15.10 -13.87 -4.68
C SER A 89 -15.85 -15.13 -5.09
#